data_AF-A0A6A7AP68-F1
#
_entry.id   AF-A0A6A7AP68-F1
#
_cell.length_a   1.000
_cell.length_b   1.000
_cell.length_c   1.000
_cell.angle_alpha   90.00
_cell.angle_beta   90.00
_cell.angle_gamma   90.00
#
_symmetry.space_group_name_H-M   'P 1'
#
loop_
_entity.id
_entity.type
_entity.pdbx_description
1 polymer ?
#
loop_
_entity_poly.entity_id
_entity_poly.type
_entity_poly.pdbx_seq_one_letter_code
_entity_poly.pdbx_strand_id
1 'polypeptide(L)'
;MVSAAISNRAHPICLICIGNEEFSDERRMRCIPRKDVLKKHVETHFRLAVFQKEFQCRHPSCSDMLVDMIHFKRHALDVHGVSH
;
A
#
# COMPACT_ATOMS: atom_id res chain seq x y z
N MET A 1 -29.57 -16.60 5.70
CA MET A 1 -28.99 -15.47 6.46
C MET A 1 -27.91 -16.04 7.36
N VAL A 2 -26.66 -16.06 6.92
CA VAL A 2 -25.53 -16.30 7.83
C VAL A 2 -24.63 -15.10 7.67
N SER A 3 -24.77 -14.16 8.61
CA SER A 3 -23.85 -13.03 8.77
C SER A 3 -22.48 -13.59 9.09
N ALA A 4 -21.62 -13.70 8.08
CA ALA A 4 -20.20 -13.77 8.33
C ALA A 4 -19.75 -12.36 8.71
N ALA A 5 -19.68 -12.11 10.02
CA ALA A 5 -18.80 -11.06 10.53
C ALA A 5 -17.37 -11.48 10.16
N ILE A 6 -16.95 -11.12 8.94
CA ILE A 6 -15.55 -11.24 8.54
C ILE A 6 -14.86 -10.14 9.35
N SER A 7 -14.34 -10.49 10.53
CA SER A 7 -13.16 -9.81 11.07
C SER A 7 -12.05 -10.01 10.04
N ASN A 8 -12.08 -9.18 9.00
CA ASN A 8 -11.17 -9.21 7.88
C ASN A 8 -9.83 -8.71 8.41
N ARG A 9 -9.03 -9.61 9.00
CA ARG A 9 -7.59 -9.39 9.09
C ARG A 9 -7.05 -9.46 7.66
N ALA A 10 -7.35 -8.45 6.86
CA ALA A 10 -6.87 -8.29 5.51
C ALA A 10 -5.35 -8.29 5.60
N HIS A 11 -4.72 -9.36 5.09
CA HIS A 11 -3.28 -9.41 5.00
C HIS A 11 -2.83 -8.20 4.17
N PRO A 12 -1.95 -7.35 4.69
CA PRO A 12 -1.77 -6.04 4.10
C PRO A 12 -1.15 -6.16 2.70
N ILE A 13 -1.80 -5.51 1.74
CA ILE A 13 -1.32 -5.37 0.36
C ILE A 13 -0.46 -4.11 0.29
N CYS A 14 0.53 -4.09 -0.59
CA CYS A 14 1.30 -2.87 -0.84
C CYS A 14 0.46 -1.86 -1.63
N LEU A 15 0.17 -0.70 -1.03
CA LEU A 15 -0.61 0.38 -1.66
C LEU A 15 0.04 0.94 -2.93
N ILE A 16 1.36 0.80 -3.07
CA ILE A 16 2.06 1.19 -4.31
C ILE A 16 1.78 0.17 -5.42
N CYS A 17 1.84 -1.13 -5.11
CA CYS A 17 1.61 -2.20 -6.08
C CYS A 17 0.16 -2.26 -6.54
N ILE A 18 -0.82 -2.07 -5.64
CA ILE A 18 -2.24 -2.17 -6.00
C ILE A 18 -2.65 -1.13 -7.06
N GLY A 19 -2.01 0.04 -7.07
CA GLY A 19 -2.22 1.08 -8.08
C GLY A 19 -1.22 1.12 -9.22
N ASN A 20 -0.37 0.10 -9.36
CA ASN A 20 0.53 0.02 -10.49
C ASN A 20 -0.09 -0.80 -11.61
N GLU A 21 -0.65 -0.12 -12.62
CA GLU A 21 -1.31 -0.75 -13.77
C GLU A 21 -0.33 -1.47 -14.72
N GLU A 22 0.98 -1.25 -14.57
CA GLU A 22 2.00 -2.02 -15.29
C GLU A 22 2.19 -3.44 -14.74
N PHE A 23 1.63 -3.73 -13.55
CA PHE A 23 1.69 -5.06 -12.94
C PHE A 23 0.45 -5.89 -13.26
N SER A 24 0.64 -7.21 -13.37
CA SER A 24 -0.49 -8.16 -13.42
C SER A 24 -1.33 -8.08 -12.15
N ASP A 25 -2.62 -8.43 -12.25
CA ASP A 25 -3.54 -8.42 -11.10
C ASP A 25 -3.02 -9.25 -9.93
N GLU A 26 -2.46 -10.43 -10.20
CA GLU A 26 -1.83 -11.28 -9.19
C GLU A 26 -0.72 -10.56 -8.42
N ARG A 27 0.08 -9.74 -9.11
CA ARG A 27 1.17 -8.98 -8.50
C ARG A 27 0.64 -7.75 -7.76
N ARG A 28 -0.38 -7.07 -8.30
CA ARG A 28 -1.04 -5.91 -7.67
C ARG A 28 -1.72 -6.29 -6.36
N MET A 29 -2.36 -7.46 -6.32
CA MET A 29 -3.16 -7.96 -5.20
C MET A 29 -2.39 -8.91 -4.27
N ARG A 30 -1.08 -9.06 -4.46
CA ARG A 30 -0.26 -9.97 -3.65
C ARG A 30 -0.30 -9.56 -2.18
N CYS A 31 -0.87 -10.43 -1.34
CA CYS A 31 -0.87 -10.29 0.11
C CYS A 31 0.55 -10.45 0.69
N ILE A 32 0.94 -9.54 1.59
CA ILE A 32 2.20 -9.63 2.33
C ILE A 32 1.88 -9.71 3.82
N PRO A 33 1.67 -10.93 4.38
CA PRO A 33 1.13 -11.12 5.72
C PRO A 33 2.05 -10.60 6.84
N ARG A 34 3.34 -10.50 6.56
CA ARG A 34 4.36 -10.10 7.53
C ARG A 34 4.68 -8.61 7.41
N LYS A 35 4.44 -7.88 8.49
CA LYS A 35 4.71 -6.43 8.60
C LYS A 35 6.15 -6.07 8.20
N ASP A 36 7.15 -6.79 8.72
CA ASP A 36 8.56 -6.54 8.42
C ASP A 36 8.92 -6.77 6.94
N VAL A 37 8.29 -7.76 6.31
CA VAL A 37 8.45 -8.04 4.88
C VAL A 37 7.79 -6.94 4.04
N LEU A 38 6.59 -6.50 4.44
CA LEU A 38 5.89 -5.41 3.77
C LEU A 38 6.64 -4.08 3.88
N LYS A 39 7.20 -3.78 5.05
CA LYS A 39 8.05 -2.60 5.26
C LYS A 39 9.22 -2.57 4.29
N LYS A 40 10.00 -3.66 4.25
CA LYS A 40 11.15 -3.79 3.35
C LYS A 40 10.72 -3.70 1.88
N HIS A 41 9.58 -4.30 1.52
CA HIS A 41 9.03 -4.21 0.18
C HIS A 41 8.68 -2.77 -0.21
N VAL A 42 7.99 -2.02 0.64
CA VAL A 42 7.68 -0.60 0.42
C VAL A 42 8.97 0.21 0.25
N GLU A 43 9.97 -0.05 1.10
CA GLU A 43 11.28 0.63 1.02
C GLU A 43 12.01 0.41 -0.32
N THR A 44 11.75 -0.69 -1.04
CA THR A 44 12.32 -0.87 -2.38
C THR A 44 11.74 0.08 -3.43
N HIS A 45 10.46 0.46 -3.30
CA HIS A 45 9.82 1.42 -4.22
C HIS A 45 10.43 2.80 -4.05
N PHE A 46 10.73 3.22 -2.82
CA PHE A 46 11.39 4.49 -2.51
C PHE A 46 12.86 4.57 -2.94
N ARG A 47 13.36 3.62 -3.75
CA ARG A 47 14.62 3.76 -4.48
C ARG A 47 14.41 4.27 -5.92
N LEU A 48 13.17 4.27 -6.40
CA LEU A 48 12.82 4.73 -7.74
C LEU A 48 12.68 6.26 -7.77
N ALA A 49 13.09 6.88 -8.88
CA ALA A 49 13.06 8.34 -9.06
C ALA A 49 11.65 8.94 -8.91
N VAL A 50 10.61 8.20 -9.28
CA VAL A 50 9.21 8.65 -9.19
C VAL A 50 8.76 8.93 -7.76
N PHE A 51 9.37 8.29 -6.77
CA PHE A 51 9.07 8.46 -5.34
C PHE A 51 10.08 9.34 -4.60
N GLN A 52 11.03 9.98 -5.32
CA GLN A 52 11.95 10.98 -4.75
C GLN A 52 11.41 12.41 -4.80
N LYS A 53 10.23 12.58 -5.39
CA LYS A 53 9.48 13.84 -5.49
C LYS A 53 8.05 13.59 -5.04
N GLU A 54 7.25 14.65 -4.98
CA GLU A 54 5.82 14.52 -4.68
C GLU A 54 5.13 13.56 -5.67
N PHE A 55 4.29 12.68 -5.14
CA PHE A 55 3.57 11.69 -5.89
C PHE A 55 2.18 11.50 -5.30
N GLN A 56 1.21 11.17 -6.15
CA GLN A 56 -0.13 10.85 -5.71
C GLN A 56 -0.18 9.45 -5.08
N CYS A 57 -0.97 9.28 -4.01
CA CYS A 57 -1.28 7.97 -3.46
C CYS A 57 -1.81 7.05 -4.57
N ARG A 58 -1.30 5.81 -4.60
CA ARG A 58 -1.63 4.83 -5.64
C ARG A 58 -2.87 3.99 -5.30
N HIS A 59 -3.50 4.20 -4.14
CA HIS A 59 -4.76 3.51 -3.84
C HIS A 59 -5.88 4.01 -4.77
N PRO A 60 -6.64 3.15 -5.48
CA PRO A 60 -7.61 3.57 -6.51
C PRO A 60 -8.71 4.54 -6.04
N SER A 61 -9.03 4.55 -4.75
CA SER A 61 -10.02 5.45 -4.15
C SER A 61 -9.40 6.64 -3.40
N CYS A 62 -8.11 6.92 -3.60
CA CYS A 62 -7.37 7.97 -2.92
C CYS A 62 -6.75 8.92 -3.93
N SER A 63 -6.70 10.21 -3.58
CA SER A 63 -6.11 11.24 -4.44
C SER A 63 -5.09 12.13 -3.71
N ASP A 64 -4.76 11.81 -2.46
CA ASP A 64 -3.83 12.58 -1.63
C ASP A 64 -2.43 12.64 -2.24
N MET A 65 -1.78 13.79 -2.11
CA MET A 65 -0.40 14.01 -2.51
C MET A 65 0.56 13.70 -1.35
N LEU A 66 1.61 12.95 -1.63
CA LEU A 66 2.59 12.48 -0.66
C LEU A 66 3.98 12.93 -1.09
N VAL A 67 4.78 13.39 -0.14
CA VAL A 67 6.08 14.02 -0.44
C VAL A 67 7.28 13.11 -0.18
N ASP A 68 7.14 12.10 0.69
CA ASP A 68 8.22 11.16 1.02
C ASP A 68 7.68 9.85 1.65
N MET A 69 8.61 8.95 2.02
CA MET A 69 8.31 7.67 2.64
C MET A 69 7.68 7.77 4.03
N ILE A 70 8.07 8.75 4.85
CA ILE A 70 7.53 8.93 6.20
C ILE A 70 6.07 9.37 6.08
N HIS A 71 5.80 10.34 5.21
CA HIS A 71 4.45 10.79 4.87
C HIS A 71 3.60 9.65 4.32
N PHE A 72 4.13 8.83 3.40
CA PHE A 72 3.43 7.66 2.89
C PHE A 72 3.10 6.64 3.99
N LYS A 73 4.06 6.29 4.87
CA LYS A 73 3.84 5.31 5.94
C LYS A 73 2.76 5.77 6.92
N ARG A 74 2.75 7.07 7.27
CA ARG A 74 1.70 7.67 8.11
C ARG A 74 0.35 7.68 7.40
N HIS A 75 0.29 8.18 6.17
CA HIS A 75 -0.93 8.22 5.36
C HIS A 75 -1.56 6.83 5.19
N ALA A 76 -0.74 5.81 4.91
CA ALA A 76 -1.22 4.45 4.78
C ALA A 76 -1.87 3.90 6.07
N LEU A 77 -1.35 4.26 7.24
CA LEU A 77 -1.95 3.89 8.51
C LEU A 77 -3.25 4.67 8.77
N ASP A 78 -3.20 5.99 8.67
CA ASP A 78 -4.28 6.87 9.11
C ASP A 78 -5.48 6.85 8.14
N VAL A 79 -5.22 6.73 6.83
CA VAL A 79 -6.26 6.78 5.78
C VAL A 79 -6.68 5.38 5.33
N HIS A 80 -5.73 4.43 5.28
CA HIS A 80 -5.99 3.09 4.72
C HIS A 80 -5.93 1.96 5.75
N GLY A 81 -5.57 2.23 7.02
CA GLY A 81 -5.42 1.18 8.05
C GLY A 81 -4.29 0.19 7.78
N VAL A 82 -3.35 0.51 6.86
CA VAL A 82 -2.25 -0.37 6.48
C VAL A 82 -0.98 0.02 7.23
N SER A 83 -0.54 -0.87 8.12
CA SER A 83 0.71 -0.72 8.86
C SER A 83 1.85 -1.51 8.19
N HIS A 84 2.98 -0.83 7.95
CA HIS A 84 4.24 -1.41 7.46
C HIS A 84 5.36 -1.19 8.49
#